data_AF-A0A2M8KGY4-F1
#
_entry.id   AF-A0A2M8KGY4-F1
#
_cell.length_a   1.000
_cell.length_b   1.000
_cell.length_c   1.000
_cell.angle_alpha   90.00
_cell.angle_beta   90.00
_cell.angle_gamma   90.00
#
_symmetry.space_group_name_H-M   'P 1'
#
loop_
_entity.id
_entity.type
_entity.pdbx_description
1 polymer ?
#
loop_
_entity_poly.entity_id
_entity_poly.type
_entity_poly.pdbx_seq_one_letter_code
_entity_poly.pdbx_strand_id
1 'polypeptide(L)'
;MNKNTLKIIGAMLYACEGTKARVDKRYNRLNYSIELTNSNPNIIKTFRIFLDKIIKIDKNRIKGQLFFYPDLSEKKLIKFWSKKSSIPISQFNKSICLKAKIGKFRANPLGTFKIRYSCKNDFLKIQQIIEDTWKGVRAAE
;
A
#
# COMPACT_ATOMS: atom_id res chain seq x y z
N MET A 1 19.56 0.35 -4.23
CA MET A 1 18.69 -0.57 -5.00
C MET A 1 18.52 0.00 -6.40
N ASN A 2 18.88 -0.75 -7.43
CA ASN A 2 18.73 -0.28 -8.82
C ASN A 2 17.25 -0.22 -9.24
N LYS A 3 16.97 0.48 -10.35
CA LYS A 3 15.60 0.73 -10.81
C LYS A 3 14.87 -0.56 -11.23
N ASN A 4 15.58 -1.54 -11.78
CA ASN A 4 15.00 -2.80 -12.22
C ASN A 4 14.57 -3.68 -11.04
N THR A 5 15.44 -3.84 -10.04
CA THR A 5 15.14 -4.54 -8.79
C THR A 5 13.96 -3.89 -8.08
N LEU A 6 13.90 -2.56 -7.98
CA LEU A 6 12.75 -1.86 -7.41
C LEU A 6 11.46 -2.08 -8.20
N LYS A 7 11.55 -2.10 -9.54
CA LYS A 7 10.40 -2.38 -10.43
C LYS A 7 9.83 -3.77 -10.15
N ILE A 8 10.67 -4.80 -10.11
CA ILE A 8 10.27 -6.19 -9.86
C ILE A 8 9.70 -6.34 -8.44
N ILE A 9 10.42 -5.87 -7.41
CA ILE A 9 9.95 -5.96 -6.02
C ILE A 9 8.62 -5.24 -5.83
N GLY A 10 8.49 -4.02 -6.34
CA GLY A 10 7.25 -3.25 -6.20
C GLY A 10 6.07 -3.88 -6.93
N ALA A 11 6.31 -4.48 -8.10
CA ALA A 11 5.31 -5.23 -8.85
C ALA A 11 4.84 -6.47 -8.08
N MET A 12 5.77 -7.26 -7.54
CA MET A 12 5.45 -8.47 -6.79
C MET A 12 4.78 -8.16 -5.45
N LEU A 13 5.22 -7.12 -4.74
CA LEU A 13 4.50 -6.62 -3.55
C LEU A 13 3.05 -6.28 -3.89
N TYR A 14 2.79 -5.62 -5.03
CA TYR A 14 1.43 -5.31 -5.44
C TYR A 14 0.65 -6.55 -5.89
N ALA A 15 1.29 -7.50 -6.56
CA ALA A 15 0.65 -8.75 -6.97
C ALA A 15 0.17 -9.57 -5.76
N CYS A 16 0.95 -9.58 -4.67
CA CYS A 16 0.66 -10.37 -3.48
C CYS A 16 -0.22 -9.63 -2.45
N GLU A 17 0.01 -8.34 -2.21
CA GLU A 17 -0.61 -7.56 -1.11
C GLU A 17 -1.50 -6.41 -1.63
N GLY A 18 -1.50 -6.18 -2.94
CA GLY A 18 -2.20 -5.08 -3.58
C GLY A 18 -3.66 -5.39 -3.90
N THR A 19 -4.45 -4.34 -4.09
CA THR A 19 -5.86 -4.48 -4.48
C THR A 19 -6.05 -4.83 -5.95
N LYS A 20 -7.05 -5.66 -6.22
CA LYS A 20 -7.59 -5.85 -7.58
C LYS A 20 -8.58 -4.74 -7.93
N ALA A 21 -8.77 -4.51 -9.22
CA ALA A 21 -9.87 -3.67 -9.69
C ALA A 21 -11.20 -4.29 -9.23
N ARG A 22 -12.13 -3.45 -8.76
CA ARG A 22 -13.41 -3.89 -8.20
C ARG A 22 -14.51 -2.90 -8.53
N VAL A 23 -15.74 -3.36 -8.70
CA VAL A 23 -16.90 -2.48 -8.91
C VAL A 23 -17.20 -1.74 -7.60
N ASP A 24 -17.21 -0.41 -7.65
CA ASP A 24 -17.73 0.41 -6.56
C ASP A 24 -19.26 0.43 -6.67
N LYS A 25 -19.93 -0.33 -5.80
CA LYS A 25 -21.39 -0.50 -5.79
C LYS A 25 -22.15 0.82 -5.63
N ARG A 26 -21.54 1.84 -5.00
CA ARG A 26 -22.18 3.16 -4.81
C ARG A 26 -22.38 3.91 -6.11
N TYR A 27 -21.54 3.64 -7.10
CA TYR A 27 -21.51 4.35 -8.38
C TYR A 27 -21.64 3.39 -9.59
N ASN A 28 -21.86 2.10 -9.33
CA ASN A 28 -21.88 1.01 -10.31
C ASN A 28 -20.76 1.12 -11.38
N ARG A 29 -19.53 1.41 -10.97
CA ARG A 29 -18.39 1.62 -11.89
C ARG A 29 -17.12 0.92 -11.41
N LEU A 30 -16.26 0.56 -12.35
CA LEU A 30 -14.98 -0.07 -12.03
C LEU A 30 -14.04 0.93 -11.32
N ASN A 31 -13.55 0.55 -10.15
CA ASN A 31 -12.62 1.33 -9.35
C ASN A 31 -11.20 0.77 -9.49
N TYR A 32 -10.28 1.63 -9.94
CA TYR A 32 -8.86 1.36 -10.11
C TYR A 32 -8.07 1.90 -8.92
N SER A 33 -8.38 1.39 -7.73
CA SER A 33 -7.65 1.74 -6.52
C SER A 33 -6.36 0.93 -6.43
N ILE A 34 -5.28 1.64 -6.14
CA ILE A 34 -3.97 1.11 -5.78
C ILE A 34 -3.87 1.22 -4.26
N GLU A 35 -4.22 0.14 -3.57
CA GLU A 35 -4.08 0.04 -2.12
C GLU A 35 -3.13 -1.10 -1.79
N LEU A 36 -2.27 -0.87 -0.78
CA LEU A 36 -1.45 -1.90 -0.17
C LEU A 36 -1.48 -1.69 1.35
N THR A 37 -1.75 -2.75 2.09
CA THR A 37 -1.92 -2.70 3.55
C THR A 37 -0.96 -3.69 4.19
N ASN A 38 -0.08 -3.23 5.07
CA ASN A 38 0.88 -4.11 5.71
C ASN A 38 1.35 -3.54 7.06
N SER A 39 1.72 -4.42 7.98
CA SER A 39 2.25 -4.03 9.28
C SER A 39 3.77 -3.92 9.29
N ASN A 40 4.45 -4.48 8.28
CA ASN A 40 5.90 -4.33 8.10
C ASN A 40 6.24 -2.94 7.53
N PRO A 41 6.99 -2.10 8.27
CA PRO A 41 7.37 -0.76 7.84
C PRO A 41 8.19 -0.74 6.55
N ASN A 42 9.00 -1.78 6.31
CA ASN A 42 9.86 -1.85 5.12
C ASN A 42 9.05 -2.15 3.87
N ILE A 43 7.99 -2.96 3.96
CA ILE A 43 7.07 -3.21 2.83
C ILE A 43 6.39 -1.90 2.42
N ILE A 44 5.82 -1.17 3.38
CA ILE A 44 5.17 0.13 3.13
C ILE A 44 6.14 1.14 2.51
N LYS A 45 7.34 1.26 3.07
CA LYS A 45 8.38 2.18 2.55
C LYS A 45 8.79 1.80 1.12
N THR A 46 9.06 0.53 0.85
CA THR A 46 9.46 0.05 -0.47
C THR A 46 8.35 0.28 -1.49
N PHE A 47 7.10 -0.04 -1.14
CA PHE A 47 5.97 0.19 -2.02
C PHE A 47 5.77 1.68 -2.32
N ARG A 48 5.90 2.57 -1.33
CA ARG A 48 5.88 4.02 -1.57
C ARG A 48 6.97 4.45 -2.55
N ILE A 49 8.20 3.96 -2.39
CA ILE A 49 9.33 4.30 -3.26
C ILE A 49 9.08 3.79 -4.69
N PHE A 50 8.51 2.59 -4.84
CA PHE A 50 8.08 2.06 -6.13
C PHE A 50 7.06 2.98 -6.82
N LEU A 51 6.02 3.40 -6.09
CA LEU A 51 5.03 4.35 -6.61
C LEU A 51 5.67 5.69 -7.03
N ASP A 52 6.67 6.16 -6.27
CA ASP A 52 7.39 7.41 -6.59
C ASP A 52 8.26 7.30 -7.84
N LYS A 53 9.13 6.29 -7.87
CA LYS A 53 10.26 6.22 -8.80
C LYS A 53 9.95 5.47 -10.09
N ILE A 54 9.04 4.49 -10.03
CA ILE A 54 8.69 3.64 -11.17
C ILE A 54 7.36 4.10 -11.76
N ILE A 55 6.33 4.21 -10.92
CA ILE A 55 5.00 4.59 -11.38
C ILE A 55 4.94 6.09 -11.67
N LYS A 56 5.61 6.92 -10.85
CA LYS A 56 5.60 8.39 -10.91
C LYS A 56 4.22 8.97 -10.60
N ILE A 57 3.60 8.48 -9.53
CA ILE A 57 2.28 8.96 -9.07
C ILE A 57 2.30 10.43 -8.66
N ASP A 58 1.12 11.06 -8.66
CA ASP A 58 0.92 12.35 -8.02
C ASP A 58 0.95 12.21 -6.48
N LYS A 59 1.95 12.85 -5.86
CA LYS A 59 2.20 12.81 -4.41
C LYS A 59 1.08 13.46 -3.59
N ASN A 60 0.28 14.37 -4.15
CA ASN A 60 -0.78 15.05 -3.41
C ASN A 60 -2.04 14.18 -3.26
N ARG A 61 -2.15 13.14 -4.10
CA ARG A 61 -3.31 12.25 -4.16
C ARG A 61 -3.13 10.95 -3.36
N ILE A 62 -1.90 10.61 -2.96
CA ILE A 62 -1.66 9.45 -2.09
C ILE A 62 -2.22 9.72 -0.69
N LYS A 63 -2.82 8.72 -0.06
CA LYS A 63 -3.35 8.82 1.29
C LYS A 63 -2.81 7.70 2.17
N GLY A 64 -2.60 8.01 3.43
CA GLY A 64 -2.32 7.04 4.49
C GLY A 64 -3.59 6.67 5.24
N GLN A 65 -3.66 5.47 5.81
CA GLN A 65 -4.68 5.13 6.80
C GLN A 65 -4.10 4.15 7.83
N LEU A 66 -4.22 4.51 9.10
CA LEU A 66 -3.77 3.71 10.22
C LEU A 66 -4.89 2.80 10.72
N PHE A 67 -4.54 1.55 11.02
CA PHE A 67 -5.35 0.59 11.75
C PHE A 67 -4.59 0.22 13.02
N PHE A 68 -5.21 0.34 14.19
CA PHE A 68 -4.54 0.13 15.47
C PHE A 68 -5.51 -0.46 16.51
N TYR A 69 -4.99 -0.96 17.62
CA TYR A 69 -5.79 -1.48 18.74
C TYR A 69 -5.83 -0.47 19.90
N PRO A 70 -6.84 -0.52 20.79
CA PRO A 70 -7.08 0.51 21.80
C PRO A 70 -5.93 0.72 22.80
N ASP A 71 -5.10 -0.30 22.99
CA ASP A 71 -3.92 -0.30 23.86
C ASP A 71 -2.72 0.47 23.24
N LEU A 72 -2.80 0.83 21.95
CA LEU A 72 -1.74 1.55 21.24
C LEU A 72 -2.03 3.05 21.17
N SER A 73 -0.97 3.86 21.25
CA SER A 73 -1.07 5.30 21.09
C SER A 73 -1.19 5.71 19.62
N GLU A 74 -2.39 6.10 19.18
CA GLU A 74 -2.65 6.59 17.83
C GLU A 74 -1.69 7.72 17.43
N LYS A 75 -1.49 8.71 18.30
CA LYS A 75 -0.60 9.86 18.04
C LYS A 75 0.84 9.43 17.76
N LYS A 76 1.36 8.43 18.50
CA LYS A 76 2.71 7.89 18.27
C LYS A 76 2.77 7.15 16.92
N LEU A 77 1.76 6.34 16.61
CA LEU A 77 1.69 5.57 15.37
C LEU A 77 1.55 6.46 14.13
N ILE A 78 0.72 7.52 14.18
CA ILE A 78 0.59 8.47 13.07
C ILE A 78 1.94 9.12 12.74
N LYS A 79 2.67 9.59 13.77
CA LYS A 79 4.01 10.17 13.58
C LYS A 79 4.99 9.16 13.01
N PHE A 80 4.99 7.93 13.53
CA PHE A 80 5.83 6.85 13.03
C PHE A 80 5.57 6.54 11.55
N TRP A 81 4.31 6.33 11.19
CA TRP A 81 3.93 5.96 9.82
C TRP A 81 4.08 7.11 8.85
N SER A 82 3.89 8.37 9.27
CA SER A 82 4.18 9.53 8.42
C SER A 82 5.66 9.58 8.06
N LYS A 83 6.56 9.40 9.05
CA LYS A 83 8.00 9.32 8.82
C LYS A 83 8.36 8.15 7.90
N LYS A 84 7.83 6.96 8.17
CA LYS A 84 8.20 5.74 7.43
C LYS A 84 7.69 5.73 5.99
N SER A 85 6.45 6.15 5.77
CA SER A 85 5.81 6.17 4.46
C SER A 85 6.12 7.44 3.66
N SER A 86 6.71 8.47 4.28
CA SER A 86 6.92 9.78 3.64
C SER A 86 5.63 10.38 3.08
N ILE A 87 4.50 10.08 3.72
CA ILE A 87 3.19 10.71 3.47
C ILE A 87 2.95 11.69 4.62
N PRO A 88 2.64 12.97 4.34
CA PRO A 88 2.37 13.94 5.40
C PRO A 88 1.10 13.58 6.15
N ILE A 89 1.05 13.91 7.44
CA ILE A 89 -0.11 13.61 8.32
C ILE A 89 -1.40 14.25 7.76
N SER A 90 -1.31 15.41 7.09
CA SER A 90 -2.45 16.06 6.41
C SER A 90 -3.08 15.22 5.30
N GLN A 91 -2.39 14.21 4.80
CA GLN A 91 -2.89 13.25 3.80
C GLN A 91 -3.35 11.93 4.43
N PHE A 92 -3.47 11.84 5.76
CA PHE A 92 -3.98 10.65 6.42
C PHE A 92 -5.52 10.70 6.49
N ASN A 93 -6.16 9.60 6.10
CA ASN A 93 -7.56 9.37 6.41
C ASN A 93 -7.73 9.07 7.90
N LYS A 94 -8.95 9.22 8.40
CA LYS A 94 -9.33 8.84 9.77
C LYS A 94 -8.82 7.43 10.09
N SER A 95 -8.05 7.31 11.18
CA SER A 95 -7.58 6.03 11.68
C SER A 95 -8.75 5.15 12.10
N ILE A 96 -8.54 3.84 12.02
CA ILE A 96 -9.54 2.85 12.40
C ILE A 96 -9.01 2.13 13.65
N CYS A 97 -9.69 2.36 14.77
CA CYS A 97 -9.48 1.59 16.00
C CYS A 97 -10.19 0.24 15.84
N LEU A 98 -9.43 -0.84 15.83
CA LEU A 98 -9.91 -2.21 15.71
C LEU A 98 -10.41 -2.72 17.06
N LYS A 99 -11.45 -3.56 17.04
CA LYS A 99 -11.88 -4.26 18.24
C LYS A 99 -10.79 -5.23 18.70
N ALA A 100 -10.51 -5.25 20.00
CA ALA A 100 -9.61 -6.24 20.58
C ALA A 100 -10.10 -7.65 20.23
N LYS A 101 -9.20 -8.52 19.77
CA LYS A 101 -9.51 -9.94 19.56
C LYS A 101 -9.42 -10.64 20.92
N ILE A 102 -10.44 -11.41 21.27
CA ILE A 102 -10.45 -12.23 22.49
C ILE A 102 -9.40 -13.35 22.33
N GLY A 103 -8.63 -13.67 23.38
CA GLY A 103 -7.66 -14.77 23.42
C GLY A 103 -6.19 -14.37 23.25
N LYS A 104 -5.33 -15.31 22.82
CA LYS A 104 -3.86 -15.16 22.72
C LYS A 104 -3.37 -14.24 21.57
N PHE A 105 -4.24 -13.41 21.01
CA PHE A 105 -3.87 -12.53 19.90
C PHE A 105 -2.99 -11.39 20.39
N ARG A 106 -1.75 -11.32 19.88
CA ARG A 106 -0.87 -10.17 20.13
C ARG A 106 -0.99 -9.20 18.96
N ALA A 107 -1.52 -8.02 19.23
CA ALA A 107 -1.56 -6.93 18.26
C ALA A 107 -0.14 -6.58 17.82
N ASN A 108 0.04 -6.24 16.53
CA ASN A 108 1.31 -5.68 16.09
C ASN A 108 1.50 -4.32 16.81
N PRO A 109 2.62 -4.09 17.50
CA PRO A 109 2.85 -2.85 18.26
C PRO A 109 2.92 -1.60 17.36
N LEU A 110 3.09 -1.77 16.05
CA LEU A 110 3.07 -0.72 15.05
C LEU A 110 1.69 -0.57 14.38
N GLY A 111 0.71 -1.37 14.78
CA GLY A 111 -0.55 -1.50 14.04
C GLY A 111 -0.32 -1.96 12.60
N THR A 112 -1.22 -1.56 11.72
CA THR A 112 -1.14 -1.83 10.28
C THR A 112 -1.37 -0.53 9.52
N PHE A 113 -0.63 -0.31 8.44
CA PHE A 113 -0.75 0.89 7.64
C PHE A 113 -1.18 0.58 6.22
N LYS A 114 -2.09 1.38 5.69
CA LYS A 114 -2.56 1.31 4.32
C LYS A 114 -2.08 2.52 3.55
N ILE A 115 -1.42 2.27 2.43
CA ILE A 115 -1.27 3.24 1.35
C ILE A 115 -2.50 3.13 0.44
N ARG A 116 -3.08 4.27 0.07
CA ARG A 116 -4.20 4.36 -0.88
C ARG A 116 -3.90 5.41 -1.94
N TYR A 117 -4.12 5.07 -3.19
CA TYR A 117 -4.09 5.97 -4.32
C TYR A 117 -5.09 5.46 -5.36
N SER A 118 -5.65 6.34 -6.20
CA SER A 118 -6.59 5.92 -7.23
C SER A 118 -6.31 6.70 -8.50
N CYS A 119 -5.93 5.97 -9.55
CA CYS A 119 -5.67 6.50 -10.88
C CYS A 119 -5.66 5.32 -11.86
N LYS A 120 -6.54 5.35 -12.87
CA LYS A 120 -6.68 4.26 -13.84
C LYS A 120 -5.37 3.97 -14.58
N ASN A 121 -4.72 5.02 -15.09
CA ASN A 121 -3.49 4.86 -15.90
C ASN A 121 -2.35 4.27 -15.08
N ASP A 122 -2.16 4.74 -13.85
CA ASP A 122 -1.12 4.21 -12.96
C ASP A 122 -1.41 2.77 -12.53
N PHE A 123 -2.69 2.42 -12.32
CA PHE A 123 -3.09 1.06 -12.01
C PHE A 123 -2.76 0.12 -13.18
N LEU A 124 -3.15 0.49 -14.40
CA LEU A 124 -2.88 -0.29 -15.61
C LEU A 124 -1.37 -0.43 -15.85
N LYS A 125 -0.59 0.62 -15.57
CA LYS A 125 0.87 0.57 -15.61
C LYS A 125 1.45 -0.48 -14.65
N ILE A 126 0.94 -0.57 -13.42
CA ILE A 126 1.36 -1.61 -12.47
C ILE A 126 1.00 -3.00 -13.00
N GLN A 127 -0.21 -3.18 -13.55
CA GLN A 127 -0.63 -4.47 -14.12
C GLN A 127 0.29 -4.90 -15.28
N GLN A 128 0.63 -3.98 -16.18
CA GLN A 128 1.56 -4.26 -17.28
C GLN A 128 2.92 -4.71 -16.77
N ILE A 129 3.47 -4.03 -15.76
CA ILE A 129 4.76 -4.42 -15.17
C ILE A 129 4.71 -5.83 -14.57
N ILE A 130 3.60 -6.19 -13.92
CA ILE A 130 3.41 -7.53 -13.35
C ILE A 130 3.38 -8.57 -14.48
N GLU A 131 2.61 -8.34 -15.53
CA GLU A 131 2.52 -9.24 -16.68
C GLU A 131 3.88 -9.42 -17.38
N ASP A 132 4.61 -8.32 -17.63
CA ASP A 132 5.95 -8.37 -18.21
C ASP A 132 6.93 -9.18 -17.34
N THR A 133 6.78 -9.10 -16.02
CA THR A 133 7.62 -9.86 -15.08
C THR A 133 7.34 -11.36 -15.21
N TRP A 134 6.07 -11.77 -15.29
CA TRP A 134 5.71 -13.18 -15.47
C TRP A 134 6.13 -13.74 -16.83
N LYS A 135 6.04 -12.94 -17.90
CA LYS A 135 6.56 -13.34 -19.21
C LYS A 135 8.05 -13.62 -19.17
N GLY A 136 8.82 -12.79 -18.46
CA GLY A 136 10.25 -13.02 -18.26
C GLY A 136 10.57 -14.32 -17.51
N VAL A 137 9.74 -14.70 -16.53
CA VAL A 137 9.90 -15.97 -15.80
C VAL A 137 9.63 -17.16 -16.73
N ARG A 138 8.52 -17.14 -17.48
CA ARG A 138 8.16 -18.22 -18.42
C ARG A 138 9.17 -18.41 -19.55
N ALA A 139 9.84 -17.34 -19.97
CA ALA A 139 10.87 -17.40 -21.01
C ALA A 139 12.22 -17.95 -20.49
N ALA A 140 12.37 -18.13 -19.18
CA ALA A 140 13.57 -18.70 -18.55
C ALA A 140 13.41 -20.18 -18.17
N GLU A 141 12.23 -20.77 -18.43
CA GLU A 141 11.93 -22.20 -18.36
C GLU A 141 12.35 -22.89 -19.67
#